data_AF-A0A4P5PAX7-F1
#
_entry.id   AF-A0A4P5PAX7-F1
#
_cell.length_a   1.000
_cell.length_b   1.000
_cell.length_c   1.000
_cell.angle_alpha   90.00
_cell.angle_beta   90.00
_cell.angle_gamma   90.00
#
_symmetry.space_group_name_H-M   'P 1'
#
loop_
_entity.id
_entity.type
_entity.pdbx_description
1 polymer ?
#
loop_
_entity_poly.entity_id
_entity_poly.type
_entity_poly.pdbx_seq_one_letter_code
_entity_poly.pdbx_strand_id
1 'polypeptide(L)'
;MKECLLCDRPLKLIKFKSAEGYVCKQCYEKVSLNFTQTIKNQTKAELLSTLENTEEANDSVSFEITRKINQYILFDDKHQQLCLPNHKKYTKDELKPEVYPFSAIVNCQIDEEQVEKVVKKKKQALGCIKVTLVLQEEDQISRDIWLIPNLISTSSMPYKTMRSLAQNIVQEVERSKQEVAVC
;
A
#
# COMPACT_ATOMS: atom_id res chain seq x y z
N MET A 1 26.78 9.55 -21.26
CA MET A 1 26.08 8.72 -20.26
C MET A 1 24.62 9.15 -20.23
N LYS A 2 23.65 8.25 -20.02
CA LYS A 2 22.27 8.70 -19.79
C LYS A 2 22.18 9.33 -18.40
N GLU A 3 21.48 10.44 -18.28
CA GLU A 3 21.26 11.15 -17.02
C GLU A 3 19.98 10.67 -16.34
N CYS A 4 19.90 10.87 -15.03
CA CYS A 4 18.72 10.58 -14.25
C CYS A 4 17.59 11.53 -14.65
N LEU A 5 16.41 10.99 -14.99
CA LEU A 5 15.23 11.77 -15.40
C LEU A 5 14.80 12.86 -14.39
N LEU A 6 15.14 12.69 -13.10
CA LEU A 6 14.66 13.54 -12.00
C LEU A 6 15.72 14.45 -11.37
N CYS A 7 17.01 14.09 -11.42
CA CYS A 7 18.07 14.90 -10.77
C CYS A 7 19.27 15.15 -11.67
N ASP A 8 19.17 14.76 -12.94
CA ASP A 8 20.18 14.93 -14.00
C ASP A 8 21.56 14.34 -13.70
N ARG A 9 21.74 13.67 -12.56
CA ARG A 9 22.99 12.98 -12.21
C ARG A 9 23.27 11.83 -13.18
N PRO A 10 24.54 11.60 -13.57
CA PRO A 10 24.89 10.52 -14.48
C PRO A 10 24.45 9.16 -13.94
N LEU A 11 23.73 8.38 -14.76
CA LEU A 11 23.30 7.04 -14.38
C LEU A 11 24.49 6.08 -14.37
N LYS A 12 24.62 5.35 -13.26
CA LYS A 12 25.58 4.25 -13.08
C LYS A 12 24.95 2.92 -13.52
N LEU A 13 25.55 1.79 -13.13
CA LEU A 13 25.06 0.44 -13.41
C LEU A 13 23.62 0.19 -12.92
N ILE A 14 23.30 0.65 -11.72
CA ILE A 14 21.96 0.50 -11.12
C ILE A 14 21.09 1.68 -11.55
N LYS A 15 20.08 1.40 -12.37
CA LYS A 15 19.09 2.36 -12.88
C LYS A 15 17.72 1.69 -13.02
N PHE A 16 16.67 2.46 -12.81
CA PHE A 16 15.29 1.99 -12.79
C PHE A 16 14.53 2.63 -13.95
N LYS A 17 13.87 1.82 -14.78
CA LYS A 17 13.13 2.31 -15.95
C LYS A 17 11.83 2.96 -15.52
N SER A 18 11.47 4.09 -16.12
CA SER A 18 10.15 4.73 -16.08
C SER A 18 9.53 4.80 -17.49
N ALA A 19 8.36 5.43 -17.65
CA ALA A 19 7.72 5.58 -18.96
C ALA A 19 8.57 6.43 -19.92
N GLU A 20 9.26 7.43 -19.38
CA GLU A 20 9.97 8.47 -20.16
C GLU A 20 11.49 8.40 -20.03
N GLY A 21 12.03 7.48 -19.24
CA GLY A 21 13.48 7.42 -19.06
C GLY A 21 13.95 6.46 -17.99
N TYR A 22 15.03 6.85 -17.34
CA TYR A 22 15.65 6.07 -16.27
C TYR A 22 15.95 6.96 -15.07
N VAL A 23 15.79 6.38 -13.88
CA VAL A 23 15.97 7.05 -12.60
C VAL A 23 17.11 6.36 -11.84
N CYS A 24 17.95 7.13 -11.15
CA CYS A 24 19.02 6.60 -10.30
C CYS A 24 18.44 5.94 -9.04
N LYS A 25 19.24 5.12 -8.32
CA LYS A 25 18.76 4.42 -7.11
C LYS A 25 18.18 5.36 -6.04
N GLN A 26 18.85 6.49 -5.78
CA GLN A 26 18.40 7.44 -4.75
C GLN A 26 17.06 8.10 -5.11
N CYS A 27 16.89 8.49 -6.37
CA CYS A 27 15.62 9.04 -6.81
C CYS A 27 14.55 7.95 -6.86
N TYR A 28 14.89 6.72 -7.29
CA TYR A 28 13.98 5.59 -7.29
C TYR A 28 13.46 5.30 -5.89
N GLU A 29 14.31 5.27 -4.87
CA GLU A 29 13.92 5.08 -3.47
C GLU A 29 12.81 6.04 -3.05
N LYS A 30 12.92 7.33 -3.39
CA LYS A 30 11.90 8.33 -3.10
C LYS A 30 10.59 8.08 -3.86
N VAL A 31 10.66 8.00 -5.20
CA VAL A 31 9.46 7.86 -6.04
C VAL A 31 8.81 6.47 -6.01
N SER A 32 9.55 5.47 -5.52
CA SER A 32 9.05 4.12 -5.27
C SER A 32 8.60 3.90 -3.83
N LEU A 33 8.49 4.97 -3.02
CA LEU A 33 8.08 4.91 -1.62
C LEU A 33 8.90 3.86 -0.85
N ASN A 34 10.21 4.05 -0.85
CA ASN A 34 11.20 3.15 -0.28
C ASN A 34 11.14 1.72 -0.87
N PHE A 35 11.20 1.63 -2.20
CA PHE A 35 11.24 0.38 -2.96
C PHE A 35 9.99 -0.50 -2.83
N THR A 36 8.85 0.08 -2.43
CA THR A 36 7.58 -0.65 -2.26
C THR A 36 6.77 -0.75 -3.56
N GLN A 37 7.06 0.10 -4.55
CA GLN A 37 6.39 0.10 -5.86
C GLN A 37 7.34 0.20 -7.05
N THR A 38 6.90 -0.23 -8.23
CA THR A 38 7.67 -0.08 -9.48
C THR A 38 7.23 1.16 -10.24
N ILE A 39 8.18 1.91 -10.79
CA ILE A 39 7.89 3.17 -11.52
C ILE A 39 7.81 3.01 -13.05
N LYS A 40 7.80 1.77 -13.55
CA LYS A 40 8.03 1.44 -14.97
C LYS A 40 7.09 2.15 -15.95
N ASN A 41 5.86 2.40 -15.52
CA ASN A 41 4.81 3.01 -16.34
C ASN A 41 4.49 4.45 -15.93
N GLN A 42 5.26 5.05 -15.01
CA GLN A 42 5.05 6.42 -14.55
C GLN A 42 5.84 7.43 -15.39
N THR A 43 5.20 8.53 -15.74
CA THR A 43 5.74 9.71 -16.44
C THR A 43 6.60 10.57 -15.51
N LYS A 44 7.43 11.46 -16.05
CA LYS A 44 8.22 12.39 -15.22
C LYS A 44 7.32 13.23 -14.31
N ALA A 45 6.17 13.69 -14.82
CA ALA A 45 5.21 14.49 -14.07
C ALA A 45 4.65 13.74 -12.85
N GLU A 46 4.23 12.47 -13.02
CA GLU A 46 3.73 11.65 -11.89
C GLU A 46 4.83 11.40 -10.84
N LEU A 47 6.07 11.20 -11.29
CA LEU A 47 7.21 11.00 -10.40
C LEU A 47 7.57 12.26 -9.61
N LEU A 48 7.53 13.43 -10.25
CA LEU A 48 7.73 14.72 -9.58
C LEU A 48 6.60 15.00 -8.59
N SER A 49 5.35 14.75 -8.96
CA SER A 49 4.22 14.88 -8.02
C SER A 49 4.41 13.96 -6.81
N THR A 50 4.93 12.74 -6.99
CA THR A 50 5.22 11.85 -5.86
C THR A 50 6.27 12.45 -4.91
N LEU A 51 7.30 13.12 -5.45
CA LEU A 51 8.29 13.83 -4.65
C LEU A 51 7.67 15.02 -3.92
N GLU A 52 6.90 15.84 -4.62
CA GLU A 52 6.21 17.01 -4.07
C GLU A 52 5.24 16.61 -2.95
N ASN A 53 4.39 15.59 -3.13
CA ASN A 53 3.51 15.11 -2.06
C ASN A 53 4.30 14.54 -0.87
N THR A 54 5.51 14.01 -1.10
CA THR A 54 6.40 13.57 -0.01
C THR A 54 7.01 14.78 0.71
N GLU A 55 7.30 15.87 -0.01
CA GLU A 55 7.94 17.09 0.50
C GLU A 55 6.94 18.07 1.14
N GLU A 56 5.72 18.22 0.61
CA GLU A 56 4.63 19.02 1.20
C GLU A 56 4.10 18.39 2.50
N ALA A 57 4.20 17.07 2.64
CA ALA A 57 3.96 16.40 3.93
C ALA A 57 5.11 16.60 4.94
N ASN A 58 6.29 17.07 4.53
CA ASN A 58 7.48 17.19 5.38
C ASN A 58 7.56 18.47 6.22
N ASP A 59 6.62 19.42 6.12
CA ASP A 59 6.61 20.58 7.04
C ASP A 59 6.01 20.23 8.43
N SER A 60 5.45 19.03 8.61
CA SER A 60 5.27 18.46 9.95
C SER A 60 5.17 16.93 9.90
N VAL A 61 6.24 16.28 10.36
CA VAL A 61 6.42 14.83 10.58
C VAL A 61 6.88 14.03 9.35
N SER A 62 8.19 13.75 9.30
CA SER A 62 8.78 12.83 8.32
C SER A 62 8.37 11.39 8.61
N PHE A 63 7.70 10.73 7.68
CA PHE A 63 7.34 9.32 7.80
C PHE A 63 8.59 8.41 7.62
N GLU A 64 8.96 7.67 8.67
CA GLU A 64 10.06 6.72 8.71
C GLU A 64 9.55 5.27 8.80
N ILE A 65 9.79 4.48 7.76
CA ILE A 65 9.32 3.09 7.73
C ILE A 65 10.11 2.24 8.75
N THR A 66 9.48 1.86 9.86
CA THR A 66 10.03 0.94 10.87
C THR A 66 9.72 -0.51 10.55
N ARG A 67 8.52 -0.79 10.02
CA ARG A 67 8.09 -2.12 9.58
C ARG A 67 7.06 -2.02 8.44
N LYS A 68 6.83 -3.14 7.75
CA LYS A 68 5.90 -3.20 6.62
C LYS A 68 5.24 -4.55 6.50
N ILE A 69 3.99 -4.55 5.99
CA ILE A 69 3.30 -5.74 5.53
C ILE A 69 3.29 -5.72 4.01
N ASN A 70 4.33 -6.33 3.44
CA ASN A 70 4.61 -6.33 2.01
C ASN A 70 4.57 -4.91 1.42
N GLN A 71 3.60 -4.66 0.53
CA GLN A 71 3.35 -3.39 -0.14
C GLN A 71 1.92 -2.88 0.11
N TYR A 72 1.26 -3.40 1.16
CA TYR A 72 -0.12 -3.06 1.52
C TYR A 72 -0.17 -1.96 2.57
N ILE A 73 0.63 -2.09 3.63
CA ILE A 73 0.70 -1.14 4.74
C ILE A 73 2.15 -0.98 5.17
N LEU A 74 2.55 0.27 5.38
CA LEU A 74 3.82 0.64 5.98
C LEU A 74 3.53 1.26 7.35
N PHE A 75 4.41 1.02 8.31
CA PHE A 75 4.28 1.55 9.66
C PHE A 75 5.51 2.36 10.01
N ASP A 76 5.27 3.41 10.76
CA ASP A 76 6.24 4.24 11.45
C ASP A 76 5.91 4.21 12.94
N ASP A 77 6.50 3.25 13.64
CA ASP A 77 6.28 3.08 15.07
C ASP A 77 6.93 4.21 15.89
N LYS A 78 7.91 4.95 15.31
CA LYS A 78 8.57 6.06 16.01
C LYS A 78 7.67 7.28 16.09
N HIS A 79 6.98 7.60 15.00
CA HIS A 79 6.05 8.72 14.93
C HIS A 79 4.59 8.30 15.09
N GLN A 80 4.33 7.01 15.34
CA GLN A 80 3.00 6.41 15.52
C GLN A 80 2.07 6.68 14.33
N GLN A 81 2.55 6.41 13.13
CA GLN A 81 1.82 6.62 11.88
C GLN A 81 1.80 5.36 11.02
N LEU A 82 0.75 5.20 10.22
CA LEU A 82 0.67 4.21 9.15
C LEU A 82 0.60 4.92 7.80
N CYS A 83 1.16 4.29 6.78
CA CYS A 83 1.00 4.72 5.39
C CYS A 83 0.31 3.61 4.61
N LEU A 84 -0.75 4.00 3.89
CA LEU A 84 -1.35 3.20 2.83
C LEU A 84 -0.69 3.61 1.50
N PRO A 85 0.19 2.78 0.91
CA PRO A 85 0.86 3.13 -0.34
C PRO A 85 -0.08 3.22 -1.54
N ASN A 86 -1.29 2.67 -1.42
CA ASN A 86 -2.35 2.73 -2.43
C ASN A 86 -1.90 2.25 -3.83
N HIS A 87 -1.11 1.16 -3.85
CA HIS A 87 -0.59 0.61 -5.09
C HIS A 87 -1.74 0.16 -6.01
N LYS A 88 -1.74 0.62 -7.29
CA LYS A 88 -2.75 0.33 -8.35
C LYS A 88 -3.14 -1.15 -8.55
N LYS A 89 -2.36 -2.08 -7.97
CA LYS A 89 -2.62 -3.53 -8.05
C LYS A 89 -3.62 -4.00 -6.98
N TYR A 90 -3.79 -3.23 -5.91
CA TYR A 90 -4.52 -3.60 -4.69
C TYR A 90 -5.59 -2.58 -4.31
N THR A 91 -5.68 -1.48 -5.06
CA THR A 91 -6.78 -0.52 -5.03
C THR A 91 -7.50 -0.58 -6.38
N LYS A 92 -8.84 -0.43 -6.38
CA LYS A 92 -9.59 -0.27 -7.63
C LYS A 92 -9.38 1.12 -8.25
N ASP A 93 -9.00 2.09 -7.41
CA ASP A 93 -8.81 3.49 -7.76
C ASP A 93 -7.33 3.89 -7.72
N GLU A 94 -6.95 4.86 -8.54
CA GLU A 94 -5.61 5.47 -8.52
C GLU A 94 -5.50 6.48 -7.38
N LEU A 95 -5.29 5.99 -6.17
CA LEU A 95 -5.10 6.82 -4.99
C LEU A 95 -3.62 7.13 -4.77
N LYS A 96 -3.32 8.36 -4.36
CA LYS A 96 -1.98 8.72 -3.86
C LYS A 96 -1.71 8.00 -2.53
N PRO A 97 -0.44 7.84 -2.11
CA PRO A 97 -0.13 7.37 -0.76
C PRO A 97 -0.76 8.29 0.30
N GLU A 98 -1.30 7.69 1.33
CA GLU A 98 -1.96 8.40 2.43
C GLU A 98 -1.34 8.00 3.76
N VAL A 99 -1.07 8.97 4.62
CA VAL A 99 -0.47 8.77 5.94
C VAL A 99 -1.48 9.15 7.01
N TYR A 100 -1.68 8.26 7.98
CA TYR A 100 -2.62 8.46 9.08
C TYR A 100 -1.93 8.19 10.41
N PRO A 101 -2.19 8.97 11.47
CA PRO A 101 -1.73 8.63 12.81
C PRO A 101 -2.46 7.38 13.31
N PHE A 102 -1.80 6.58 14.14
CA PHE A 102 -2.42 5.40 14.77
C PHE A 102 -3.65 5.77 15.61
N SER A 103 -3.66 6.96 16.20
CA SER A 103 -4.79 7.49 16.97
C SER A 103 -6.05 7.73 16.14
N ALA A 104 -5.94 7.92 14.82
CA ALA A 104 -7.09 8.07 13.94
C ALA A 104 -7.77 6.72 13.62
N ILE A 105 -7.15 5.58 13.94
CA ILE A 105 -7.69 4.26 13.60
C ILE A 105 -8.86 3.91 14.53
N VAL A 106 -10.07 3.89 13.97
CA VAL A 106 -11.28 3.48 14.68
C VAL A 106 -11.41 1.96 14.66
N ASN A 107 -11.30 1.36 13.47
CA ASN A 107 -11.53 -0.08 13.27
C ASN A 107 -10.70 -0.60 12.10
N CYS A 108 -10.32 -1.88 12.16
CA CYS A 108 -9.70 -2.60 11.06
C CYS A 108 -10.28 -4.01 11.02
N GLN A 109 -10.95 -4.38 9.92
CA GLN A 109 -11.67 -5.66 9.83
C GLN A 109 -11.50 -6.33 8.48
N ILE A 110 -11.66 -7.65 8.46
CA ILE A 110 -11.66 -8.45 7.24
C ILE A 110 -13.10 -8.56 6.73
N ASP A 111 -13.31 -8.19 5.47
CA ASP A 111 -14.57 -8.46 4.78
C ASP A 111 -14.34 -9.59 3.75
N GLU A 112 -15.04 -10.71 3.97
CA GLU A 112 -15.05 -11.84 3.05
C GLU A 112 -16.44 -11.98 2.42
N GLU A 113 -16.51 -11.98 1.08
CA GLU A 113 -17.72 -12.38 0.36
C GLU A 113 -17.51 -13.79 -0.18
N GLN A 114 -18.48 -14.68 0.03
CA GLN A 114 -18.44 -16.05 -0.48
C GLN A 114 -19.75 -16.41 -1.20
N VAL A 115 -19.61 -17.07 -2.35
CA VAL A 115 -20.73 -17.51 -3.19
C VAL A 115 -20.49 -18.93 -3.67
N GLU A 116 -21.56 -19.73 -3.74
CA GLU A 116 -21.52 -21.02 -4.44
C GLU A 116 -21.89 -20.82 -5.91
N LYS A 117 -21.01 -21.26 -6.82
CA LYS A 117 -21.28 -21.26 -8.26
C LYS A 117 -20.94 -22.60 -8.89
N VAL A 118 -21.72 -22.99 -9.90
CA VAL A 118 -21.38 -24.14 -10.76
C VAL A 118 -20.37 -23.69 -11.80
N VAL A 119 -19.12 -24.11 -11.64
CA VAL A 119 -18.03 -23.82 -12.58
C VAL A 119 -17.59 -25.14 -13.19
N LYS A 120 -17.60 -25.23 -14.53
CA LYS A 120 -17.22 -26.47 -15.27
C LYS A 120 -17.93 -27.73 -14.74
N LYS A 121 -19.25 -27.65 -14.55
CA LYS A 121 -20.12 -28.74 -14.06
C LYS A 121 -19.84 -29.22 -12.61
N LYS A 122 -19.03 -28.49 -11.83
CA LYS A 122 -18.82 -28.75 -10.40
C LYS A 122 -19.25 -27.55 -9.57
N LYS A 123 -19.93 -27.80 -8.44
CA LYS A 123 -20.17 -26.75 -7.45
C LYS A 123 -18.84 -26.35 -6.81
N GLN A 124 -18.55 -25.06 -6.81
CA GLN A 124 -17.35 -24.49 -6.22
C GLN A 124 -17.75 -23.32 -5.31
N ALA A 125 -17.21 -23.30 -4.09
CA ALA A 125 -17.25 -22.13 -3.23
C ALA A 125 -16.18 -21.15 -3.72
N LEU A 126 -16.61 -19.97 -4.14
CA LEU A 126 -15.75 -18.88 -4.58
C LEU A 126 -15.84 -17.75 -3.57
N GLY A 127 -14.76 -17.00 -3.39
CA GLY A 127 -14.78 -15.84 -2.52
C GLY A 127 -13.78 -14.76 -2.91
N CYS A 128 -13.98 -13.59 -2.31
CA CYS A 128 -13.07 -12.45 -2.36
C CYS A 128 -12.71 -12.00 -0.94
N ILE A 129 -11.61 -11.27 -0.80
CA ILE A 129 -11.09 -10.83 0.50
C ILE A 129 -10.62 -9.39 0.36
N LYS A 130 -11.13 -8.52 1.23
CA LYS A 130 -10.58 -7.20 1.49
C LYS A 130 -10.39 -6.97 2.99
N VAL A 131 -9.54 -6.01 3.32
CA VAL A 131 -9.44 -5.45 4.66
C VAL A 131 -9.96 -4.01 4.59
N THR A 132 -10.88 -3.65 5.49
CA THR A 132 -11.44 -2.31 5.60
C THR A 132 -10.86 -1.62 6.84
N LEU A 133 -10.17 -0.51 6.61
CA LEU A 133 -9.67 0.39 7.64
C LEU A 133 -10.62 1.57 7.79
N VAL A 134 -11.11 1.81 8.99
CA VAL A 134 -11.99 2.93 9.33
C VAL A 134 -11.18 3.93 10.15
N LEU A 135 -11.17 5.17 9.69
CA LEU A 135 -10.40 6.28 10.23
C LEU A 135 -11.33 7.41 10.67
N GLN A 136 -10.99 8.05 11.79
CA GLN A 136 -11.68 9.23 12.30
C GLN A 136 -10.93 10.48 11.86
N GLU A 137 -11.43 11.12 10.79
CA GLU A 137 -11.05 12.47 10.36
C GLU A 137 -12.25 13.41 10.47
N GLU A 138 -12.21 14.59 9.84
CA GLU A 138 -13.34 15.56 9.83
C GLU A 138 -14.66 14.88 9.44
N ASP A 139 -14.60 13.97 8.47
CA ASP A 139 -15.61 12.96 8.18
C ASP A 139 -15.05 11.56 8.46
N GLN A 140 -15.89 10.61 8.83
CA GLN A 140 -15.46 9.22 9.00
C GLN A 140 -15.08 8.62 7.64
N ILE A 141 -13.81 8.26 7.47
CA ILE A 141 -13.29 7.74 6.21
C ILE A 141 -13.10 6.23 6.31
N SER A 142 -13.44 5.51 5.24
CA SER A 142 -13.12 4.09 5.08
C SER A 142 -12.16 3.88 3.90
N ARG A 143 -11.17 3.00 4.10
CA ARG A 143 -10.19 2.60 3.08
C ARG A 143 -10.15 1.09 2.93
N ASP A 144 -10.29 0.63 1.69
CA ASP A 144 -10.32 -0.78 1.33
C ASP A 144 -8.96 -1.22 0.77
N ILE A 145 -8.40 -2.29 1.34
CA ILE A 145 -7.22 -2.97 0.83
C ILE A 145 -7.66 -4.30 0.22
N TRP A 146 -7.70 -4.38 -1.11
CA TRP A 146 -8.12 -5.60 -1.81
C TRP A 146 -6.96 -6.60 -1.92
N LEU A 147 -7.09 -7.73 -1.22
CA LEU A 147 -6.15 -8.85 -1.30
C LEU A 147 -6.55 -9.83 -2.41
N ILE A 148 -7.86 -10.06 -2.55
CA ILE A 148 -8.47 -10.85 -3.62
C ILE A 148 -9.63 -10.03 -4.18
N PRO A 149 -9.45 -9.31 -5.29
CA PRO A 149 -10.50 -8.46 -5.87
C PRO A 149 -11.53 -9.23 -6.68
N ASN A 150 -11.22 -10.46 -7.11
CA ASN A 150 -12.06 -11.28 -7.96
C ASN A 150 -12.39 -12.60 -7.28
N LEU A 151 -13.59 -13.13 -7.53
CA LEU A 151 -14.02 -14.43 -6.99
C LEU A 151 -13.07 -15.56 -7.44
N ILE A 152 -12.39 -16.19 -6.48
CA ILE A 152 -11.56 -17.38 -6.70
C ILE A 152 -11.97 -18.51 -5.76
N SER A 153 -11.56 -19.74 -6.05
CA SER A 153 -11.87 -20.90 -5.21
C SER A 153 -11.35 -20.72 -3.78
N THR A 154 -12.24 -20.80 -2.79
CA THR A 154 -11.87 -20.63 -1.36
C THR A 154 -10.95 -21.74 -0.85
N SER A 155 -10.98 -22.90 -1.50
CA SER A 155 -10.08 -24.03 -1.23
C SER A 155 -8.66 -23.85 -1.78
N SER A 156 -8.43 -22.87 -2.66
CA SER A 156 -7.14 -22.66 -3.32
C SER A 156 -6.07 -22.14 -2.37
N MET A 157 -4.81 -22.46 -2.63
CA MET A 157 -3.68 -21.95 -1.84
C MET A 157 -3.61 -20.41 -1.85
N PRO A 158 -3.78 -19.70 -2.98
CA PRO A 158 -3.81 -18.24 -2.98
C PRO A 158 -4.88 -17.66 -2.04
N TYR A 159 -6.08 -18.25 -1.99
CA TYR A 159 -7.13 -17.81 -1.06
C TYR A 159 -6.70 -17.93 0.39
N LYS A 160 -6.20 -19.10 0.78
CA LYS A 160 -5.72 -19.37 2.15
C LYS A 160 -4.56 -18.44 2.54
N THR A 161 -3.61 -18.23 1.64
CA THR A 161 -2.47 -17.32 1.87
C THR A 161 -2.92 -15.89 2.06
N MET A 162 -3.82 -15.38 1.21
CA MET A 162 -4.33 -14.01 1.36
C MET A 162 -5.21 -13.84 2.59
N ARG A 163 -5.97 -14.87 2.99
CA ARG A 163 -6.72 -14.85 4.26
C ARG A 163 -5.81 -14.74 5.47
N SER A 164 -4.73 -15.53 5.51
CA SER A 164 -3.72 -15.43 6.57
C SER A 164 -3.04 -14.05 6.57
N LEU A 165 -2.79 -13.47 5.39
CA LEU A 165 -2.26 -12.12 5.27
C LEU A 165 -3.27 -11.07 5.79
N ALA A 166 -4.56 -11.22 5.51
CA ALA A 166 -5.62 -10.34 6.02
C ALA A 166 -5.66 -10.34 7.56
N GLN A 167 -5.55 -11.53 8.16
CA GLN A 167 -5.48 -11.70 9.61
C GLN A 167 -4.25 -11.00 10.20
N ASN A 168 -3.08 -11.16 9.57
CA ASN A 168 -1.86 -10.46 9.98
C ASN A 168 -2.01 -8.94 9.89
N ILE A 169 -2.63 -8.42 8.82
CA ILE A 169 -2.92 -6.99 8.68
C ILE A 169 -3.76 -6.48 9.86
N VAL A 170 -4.89 -7.13 10.14
CA VAL A 170 -5.78 -6.70 11.24
C VAL A 170 -5.04 -6.77 12.58
N GLN A 171 -4.31 -7.84 12.84
CA GLN A 171 -3.56 -8.02 14.08
C GLN A 171 -2.50 -6.91 14.29
N GLU A 172 -1.72 -6.60 13.25
CA GLU A 172 -0.66 -5.58 13.34
C GLU A 172 -1.24 -4.17 13.45
N VAL A 173 -2.35 -3.88 12.76
CA VAL A 173 -3.05 -2.59 12.88
C VAL A 173 -3.63 -2.43 14.29
N GLU A 174 -4.29 -3.46 14.82
CA GLU A 174 -4.86 -3.43 16.16
C GLU A 174 -3.77 -3.30 17.24
N ARG A 175 -2.61 -3.95 17.07
CA ARG A 175 -1.45 -3.74 17.96
C ARG A 175 -1.01 -2.28 17.96
N SER A 176 -0.88 -1.68 16.78
CA SER A 176 -0.47 -0.29 16.61
C SER A 176 -1.44 0.68 17.31
N LYS A 177 -2.74 0.40 17.21
CA LYS A 177 -3.80 1.16 17.89
C LYS A 177 -3.72 1.03 19.41
N GLN A 178 -3.48 -0.17 19.93
CA GLN A 178 -3.38 -0.42 21.37
C GLN A 178 -2.14 0.22 22.01
N GLU A 179 -1.01 0.27 21.30
CA GLU A 179 0.21 0.94 21.78
C GLU A 179 -0.03 2.43 22.08
N VAL A 180 -0.96 3.09 21.36
CA VAL A 180 -1.36 4.48 21.63
C VAL A 180 -2.26 4.60 22.85
N ALA A 181 -3.15 3.63 23.09
CA ALA A 181 -4.12 3.68 24.21
C ALA A 181 -3.48 3.47 25.59
N VAL A 182 -2.21 3.03 25.65
CA VAL A 182 -1.47 2.74 26.89
C VAL A 182 -0.53 3.88 27.29
N CYS A 183 -0.33 4.88 26.43
CA CYS A 183 0.44 6.10 26.71
C CYS A 183 -0.45 7.24 27.21
#